data_AF-A0A4Q3Z7B1-F1
#
_entry.id   AF-A0A4Q3Z7B1-F1
#
_cell.length_a   1.000
_cell.length_b   1.000
_cell.length_c   1.000
_cell.angle_alpha   90.00
_cell.angle_beta   90.00
_cell.angle_gamma   90.00
#
_symmetry.space_group_name_H-M   'P 1'
#
loop_
_entity.id
_entity.type
_entity.pdbx_description
1 polymer ?
#
loop_
_entity_poly.entity_id
_entity_poly.type
_entity_poly.pdbx_seq_one_letter_code
_entity_poly.pdbx_strand_id
1 'polypeptide(L)'
;MITLEQLRTADTRDIADELAYAIAALINTARMSLENESGGAGSEQRVADAAATLEIALALTSACIDGCDMLQRDAKRGVWSDDAEWRRGAAKREAA
;
A
#
# COMPACT_ATOMS: atom_id res chain seq x y z
N MET A 1 6.97 -10.63 -7.85
CA MET A 1 5.54 -11.01 -7.91
C MET A 1 5.23 -11.75 -6.63
N ILE A 2 4.36 -11.19 -5.80
CA ILE A 2 3.96 -11.80 -4.52
C ILE A 2 3.09 -13.03 -4.79
N THR A 3 3.33 -14.11 -4.06
CA THR A 3 2.53 -15.34 -4.16
C THR A 3 1.39 -15.33 -3.15
N LEU A 4 0.36 -16.16 -3.38
CA LEU A 4 -0.75 -16.33 -2.46
C LEU A 4 -0.31 -16.87 -1.09
N GLU A 5 0.71 -17.73 -1.08
CA GLU A 5 1.29 -18.28 0.15
C GLU A 5 1.98 -17.19 0.97
N GLN A 6 2.81 -16.35 0.32
CA GLN A 6 3.42 -15.19 0.97
C GLN A 6 2.37 -14.23 1.55
N LEU A 7 1.28 -13.99 0.82
CA LEU A 7 0.16 -13.17 1.30
C LEU A 7 -0.50 -13.70 2.58
N ARG A 8 -0.41 -15.01 2.84
CA ARG A 8 -1.05 -15.66 4.01
C ARG A 8 -0.12 -15.78 5.21
N THR A 9 1.19 -15.88 4.97
CA THR A 9 2.15 -16.29 6.00
C THR A 9 3.27 -15.30 6.24
N ALA A 10 3.55 -14.41 5.28
CA ALA A 10 4.60 -13.41 5.44
C ALA A 10 4.16 -12.33 6.42
N ASP A 11 5.14 -11.80 7.15
CA ASP A 11 4.96 -10.56 7.89
C ASP A 11 4.71 -9.43 6.89
N THR A 12 3.70 -8.59 7.16
CA THR A 12 3.32 -7.49 6.26
C THR A 12 4.44 -6.49 6.04
N ARG A 13 5.41 -6.39 6.98
CA ARG A 13 6.62 -5.57 6.83
C ARG A 13 7.51 -6.04 5.68
N ASP A 14 7.62 -7.35 5.49
CA ASP A 14 8.54 -7.95 4.53
C ASP A 14 8.02 -7.90 3.09
N ILE A 15 6.73 -7.61 2.93
CA ILE A 15 6.04 -7.59 1.62
C ILE A 15 5.39 -6.23 1.33
N ALA A 16 5.68 -5.19 2.13
CA ALA A 16 5.01 -3.90 2.02
C ALA A 16 5.21 -3.23 0.66
N ASP A 17 6.42 -3.34 0.08
CA ASP A 17 6.73 -2.76 -1.23
C ASP A 17 5.98 -3.50 -2.34
N GLU A 18 6.02 -4.82 -2.36
CA GLU A 18 5.26 -5.65 -3.31
C GLU A 18 3.74 -5.44 -3.18
N LEU A 19 3.23 -5.26 -1.96
CA LEU A 19 1.82 -4.93 -1.72
C LEU A 19 1.45 -3.58 -2.35
N ALA A 20 2.30 -2.56 -2.21
CA ALA A 20 2.06 -1.25 -2.81
C ALA A 20 1.94 -1.34 -4.35
N TYR A 21 2.81 -2.10 -5.00
CA TYR A 21 2.71 -2.34 -6.45
C TYR A 21 1.45 -3.12 -6.82
N ALA A 22 1.07 -4.14 -6.04
CA ALA A 22 -0.15 -4.91 -6.27
C ALA A 22 -1.41 -4.05 -6.16
N ILE A 23 -1.47 -3.18 -5.13
CA ILE A 23 -2.56 -2.20 -4.95
C ILE A 23 -2.68 -1.28 -6.17
N ALA A 24 -1.55 -0.71 -6.62
CA ALA A 24 -1.54 0.16 -7.79
C ALA A 24 -2.04 -0.55 -9.06
N ALA A 25 -1.63 -1.82 -9.26
CA ALA A 25 -2.10 -2.62 -10.38
C ALA A 25 -3.62 -2.90 -10.33
N LEU A 26 -4.17 -3.20 -9.15
CA LEU A 26 -5.61 -3.41 -8.96
C LEU A 26 -6.42 -2.15 -9.25
N ILE A 27 -5.97 -0.99 -8.73
CA ILE A 27 -6.63 0.30 -8.99
C ILE A 27 -6.62 0.62 -10.48
N ASN A 28 -5.49 0.43 -11.17
CA ASN A 28 -5.40 0.65 -12.61
C ASN A 28 -6.30 -0.32 -13.38
N THR A 29 -6.40 -1.58 -12.97
CA THR A 29 -7.27 -2.57 -13.59
C THR A 29 -8.75 -2.18 -13.44
N ALA A 30 -9.17 -1.75 -12.25
CA ALA A 30 -10.53 -1.26 -12.02
C ALA A 30 -10.85 -0.04 -12.90
N ARG A 31 -9.92 0.90 -13.02
CA ARG A 31 -10.06 2.07 -13.92
C ARG A 31 -10.20 1.66 -15.38
N MET A 32 -9.32 0.79 -15.87
CA MET A 32 -9.38 0.30 -17.24
C MET A 32 -10.69 -0.43 -17.54
N SER A 33 -11.25 -1.16 -16.56
CA SER A 33 -12.56 -1.81 -16.70
C SER A 33 -13.68 -0.76 -16.92
N LEU A 34 -13.66 0.33 -16.15
CA LEU A 34 -14.64 1.41 -16.29
C LEU A 34 -14.49 2.18 -17.61
N GLU A 35 -13.25 2.41 -18.04
CA GLU A 35 -12.91 3.14 -19.28
C GLU A 35 -13.15 2.30 -20.55
N ASN A 36 -13.21 0.97 -20.45
CA ASN A 36 -13.42 0.07 -21.59
C ASN A 36 -14.90 -0.04 -22.00
N GLU A 37 -15.45 1.04 -22.57
CA GLU A 37 -16.83 1.09 -23.04
C GLU A 37 -17.12 0.16 -24.23
N SER A 38 -16.09 -0.18 -25.00
CA SER A 38 -16.16 -1.10 -26.15
C SER A 38 -16.09 -2.59 -25.77
N GLY A 39 -15.83 -2.91 -24.50
CA GLY A 39 -15.75 -4.28 -24.03
C GLY A 39 -17.10 -4.99 -24.13
N GLY A 40 -17.10 -6.28 -24.47
CA GLY A 40 -18.33 -7.09 -24.59
C GLY A 40 -19.16 -7.24 -23.30
N ALA A 41 -18.69 -6.70 -22.17
CA ALA A 41 -19.43 -6.66 -20.91
C ALA A 41 -20.25 -5.36 -20.81
N GLY A 42 -21.51 -5.47 -20.34
CA GLY A 42 -22.38 -4.33 -20.10
C GLY A 42 -21.87 -3.40 -18.99
N SER A 43 -22.33 -2.15 -18.97
CA SER A 43 -21.89 -1.12 -18.02
C SER A 43 -22.07 -1.53 -16.55
N GLU A 44 -23.19 -2.14 -16.20
CA GLU A 44 -23.46 -2.61 -14.84
C GLU A 44 -22.44 -3.67 -14.38
N GLN A 45 -22.10 -4.62 -15.26
CA GLN A 45 -21.10 -5.64 -14.95
C GLN A 45 -19.72 -5.02 -14.73
N ARG A 46 -19.31 -4.07 -15.58
CA ARG A 46 -18.01 -3.40 -15.44
C ARG A 46 -17.92 -2.60 -14.13
N VAL A 47 -19.01 -1.94 -13.74
CA VAL A 47 -19.09 -1.22 -12.46
C VAL A 47 -19.00 -2.19 -11.29
N ALA A 48 -19.71 -3.32 -11.34
CA ALA A 48 -19.64 -4.34 -10.30
C ALA A 48 -18.23 -4.95 -10.16
N ASP A 49 -17.59 -5.29 -11.28
CA ASP A 49 -16.24 -5.86 -11.30
C ASP A 49 -15.19 -4.86 -10.80
N ALA A 50 -15.32 -3.58 -11.19
CA ALA A 50 -14.46 -2.51 -10.70
C ALA A 50 -14.63 -2.29 -9.19
N ALA A 51 -15.87 -2.30 -8.69
CA ALA A 51 -16.16 -2.17 -7.26
C ALA A 51 -15.51 -3.32 -6.46
N ALA A 52 -15.71 -4.57 -6.88
CA ALA A 52 -15.10 -5.74 -6.23
C ALA A 52 -13.57 -5.66 -6.23
N THR A 53 -12.97 -5.21 -7.33
CA THR A 53 -11.50 -5.03 -7.44
C THR A 53 -11.00 -3.96 -6.47
N LEU A 54 -11.73 -2.85 -6.34
CA LEU A 54 -11.37 -1.76 -5.43
C LEU A 54 -11.53 -2.15 -3.96
N GLU A 55 -12.51 -2.97 -3.60
CA GLU A 55 -12.64 -3.53 -2.24
C GLU A 55 -11.40 -4.33 -1.84
N ILE A 56 -10.88 -5.16 -2.74
CA ILE A 56 -9.64 -5.91 -2.51
C ILE A 56 -8.46 -4.94 -2.36
N ALA A 57 -8.35 -3.94 -3.23
CA ALA A 57 -7.28 -2.94 -3.15
C ALA A 57 -7.31 -2.16 -1.82
N LEU A 58 -8.49 -1.83 -1.30
CA LEU A 58 -8.67 -1.18 0.00
C LEU A 58 -8.22 -2.07 1.15
N ALA A 59 -8.61 -3.35 1.13
CA ALA A 59 -8.17 -4.30 2.16
C ALA A 59 -6.64 -4.46 2.19
N LEU A 60 -6.01 -4.56 1.01
CA LEU A 60 -4.55 -4.61 0.90
C LEU A 60 -3.88 -3.30 1.33
N THR A 61 -4.51 -2.16 1.08
CA THR A 61 -4.02 -0.86 1.54
C THR A 61 -3.96 -0.79 3.06
N SER A 62 -4.98 -1.30 3.76
CA SER A 62 -4.95 -1.38 5.22
C SER A 62 -3.78 -2.22 5.73
N ALA A 63 -3.58 -3.42 5.18
CA ALA A 63 -2.47 -4.28 5.57
C ALA A 63 -1.09 -3.66 5.28
N CYS A 64 -0.97 -2.93 4.15
CA CYS A 64 0.25 -2.22 3.80
C CYS A 64 0.54 -1.06 4.78
N ILE A 65 -0.49 -0.31 5.20
CA ILE A 65 -0.37 0.75 6.20
C ILE A 65 0.11 0.17 7.54
N ASP A 66 -0.50 -0.92 7.99
CA ASP A 66 -0.10 -1.58 9.25
C ASP A 66 1.36 -2.03 9.20
N GLY A 67 1.80 -2.66 8.09
CA GLY A 67 3.20 -3.02 7.89
C GLY A 67 4.15 -1.82 7.89
N CYS A 68 3.75 -0.71 7.26
CA CYS A 68 4.52 0.52 7.27
C CYS A 68 4.65 1.13 8.66
N ASP A 69 3.57 1.16 9.46
CA ASP A 69 3.62 1.67 10.84
C ASP A 69 4.55 0.83 11.71
N MET A 70 4.48 -0.51 11.59
CA MET A 70 5.40 -1.40 12.29
C MET A 70 6.86 -1.14 11.90
N LEU A 71 7.16 -0.97 10.61
CA LEU A 71 8.52 -0.62 10.14
C LEU A 71 8.99 0.73 10.69
N GLN A 72 8.12 1.75 10.68
CA GLN A 72 8.47 3.07 11.21
C GLN A 72 8.73 3.02 12.72
N ARG A 73 7.94 2.25 13.45
CA ARG A 73 8.09 2.05 14.89
C ARG A 73 9.39 1.33 15.22
N ASP A 74 9.70 0.23 14.53
CA ASP A 74 10.94 -0.54 14.73
C ASP A 74 12.17 0.30 14.41
N ALA A 75 12.09 1.13 13.36
CA ALA A 75 13.16 2.04 12.97
C ALA A 75 13.22 3.34 13.80
N LYS A 76 12.31 3.53 14.77
CA LYS A 76 12.14 4.78 15.55
C LYS A 76 12.10 6.03 14.66
N ARG A 77 11.30 5.99 13.60
CA ARG A 77 11.15 7.10 12.64
C ARG A 77 9.83 7.83 12.84
N GLY A 78 9.76 9.07 12.34
CA GLY A 78 8.54 9.87 12.37
C GLY A 78 8.08 10.16 13.80
N VAL A 79 6.79 9.92 14.07
CA VAL A 79 6.17 10.11 15.39
C VAL A 79 6.79 9.19 16.46
N TRP A 80 7.40 8.08 16.05
CA TRP A 80 8.07 7.13 16.93
C TRP A 80 9.54 7.46 17.18
N SER A 81 10.06 8.56 16.61
CA SER A 81 11.42 8.99 16.89
C SER A 81 11.56 9.53 18.30
N ASP A 82 12.69 9.23 18.95
CA ASP A 82 13.05 9.88 20.19
C ASP A 82 13.30 11.36 19.88
N ASP A 83 12.34 12.23 20.25
CA ASP A 83 12.30 13.67 19.96
C ASP A 83 13.61 14.39 20.37
N ALA A 84 14.34 13.82 21.34
CA ALA A 84 15.66 14.25 21.77
C ALA A 84 16.80 13.89 20.79
N GLU A 85 16.77 12.72 20.14
CA GLU A 85 17.74 12.35 19.09
C GLU A 85 17.51 13.14 17.80
N TRP A 86 16.26 13.33 17.41
CA TRP A 86 15.93 14.09 16.21
C TRP A 86 16.39 15.55 16.33
N ARG A 87 16.08 16.22 17.45
CA ARG A 87 16.55 17.60 17.72
C ARG A 87 18.08 17.70 17.75
N ARG A 88 18.79 16.72 18.32
CA ARG A 88 20.27 16.67 18.31
C ARG A 88 20.85 16.48 16.91
N GLY A 89 20.21 15.67 16.07
CA GLY A 89 20.62 15.42 14.69
C GLY A 89 20.31 16.59 13.74
N ALA A 90 19.22 17.33 13.97
CA ALA A 90 18.90 18.56 13.23
C ALA A 90 19.88 19.69 13.56
N ALA A 91 20.18 19.92 14.84
CA ALA A 91 21.16 20.92 15.27
C ALA A 91 22.58 20.66 14.71
N LYS A 92 22.97 19.40 14.54
CA LYS A 92 24.25 19.03 13.89
C LYS A 92 24.29 19.32 12.39
N ARG A 93 23.14 19.33 11.71
CA ARG A 93 23.06 19.59 10.26
C ARG A 93 23.01 21.07 9.92
N GLU A 94 22.52 21.91 10.83
CA GLU A 94 22.55 23.37 10.69
C GLU A 94 23.92 23.98 11.05
N ALA A 95 24.76 23.23 11.77
CA ALA A 95 26.09 23.67 12.19
C ALA A 95 27.23 23.24 11.24
N ALA A 96 26.91 22.59 10.11
CA ALA A 96 27.85 22.12 9.09
C ALA A 96 27.62 22.86 7.77
#